data_AF-A0A977Q2E7-F1
#
_entry.id   AF-A0A977Q2E7-F1
#
_cell.length_a   1.000
_cell.length_b   1.000
_cell.length_c   1.000
_cell.angle_alpha   90.00
_cell.angle_beta   90.00
_cell.angle_gamma   90.00
#
_symmetry.space_group_name_H-M   'P 1'
#
loop_
_entity.id
_entity.type
_entity.pdbx_description
1 polymer ?
#
loop_
_entity_poly.entity_id
_entity_poly.type
_entity_poly.pdbx_seq_one_letter_code
_entity_poly.pdbx_strand_id
1 'polypeptide(L)'
;MTDEQLQHEIESGQTPKGNDSLAYQKVFNALRKDPYILPVDFADRVLFKLQQKPAFLCKEYFWMVSGWVLLLVGAVVSIRWISFKFTWGTFQFFSGYPGLVGLAFVLIAIVQWLDKRLLKSNNIAE
;
A
#
# COMPACT_ATOMS: atom_id res chain seq x y z
N MET A 1 -18.73 -38.51 -32.38
CA MET A 1 -17.28 -38.23 -32.51
C MET A 1 -16.75 -38.05 -31.11
N THR A 2 -15.70 -38.77 -30.74
CA THR A 2 -15.10 -38.65 -29.40
C THR A 2 -14.12 -37.48 -29.38
N ASP A 3 -14.02 -36.73 -28.27
CA ASP A 3 -13.17 -35.53 -28.17
C ASP A 3 -11.70 -35.79 -28.54
N GLU A 4 -11.20 -36.99 -28.22
CA GLU A 4 -9.85 -37.44 -28.58
C GLU A 4 -9.62 -37.51 -30.10
N GLN A 5 -10.66 -37.88 -30.86
CA GLN A 5 -10.60 -37.95 -32.32
C GLN A 5 -10.59 -36.54 -32.94
N LEU A 6 -11.40 -35.63 -32.38
CA LEU A 6 -11.43 -34.22 -32.80
C LEU A 6 -10.08 -33.53 -32.53
N GLN A 7 -9.46 -33.82 -31.39
CA GLN A 7 -8.14 -33.30 -31.05
C GLN A 7 -7.06 -33.80 -32.01
N HIS A 8 -7.02 -35.10 -32.29
CA HIS A 8 -6.01 -35.70 -33.17
C HIS A 8 -6.14 -35.24 -34.64
N GLU A 9 -7.37 -34.93 -35.10
CA GLU A 9 -7.63 -34.34 -36.42
C GLU A 9 -7.14 -32.88 -36.51
N ILE A 10 -7.35 -32.07 -35.46
CA ILE A 10 -6.90 -30.67 -35.41
C ILE A 10 -5.36 -30.59 -35.33
N GLU A 11 -4.73 -31.45 -34.53
CA GLU A 11 -3.28 -31.52 -34.40
C GLU A 11 -2.58 -31.99 -35.69
N SER A 12 -3.22 -32.86 -36.47
CA SER A 12 -2.73 -33.33 -37.77
C SER A 12 -3.00 -32.37 -38.94
N GLY A 13 -3.63 -31.22 -38.67
CA GLY A 13 -3.89 -30.19 -39.68
C GLY A 13 -5.13 -30.44 -40.54
N GLN A 14 -5.99 -31.38 -40.17
CA GLN A 14 -7.28 -31.59 -40.81
C GLN A 14 -8.34 -30.70 -40.13
N THR A 15 -9.21 -30.05 -40.91
CA THR A 15 -10.35 -29.30 -40.37
C THR A 15 -11.53 -30.23 -40.13
N PRO A 16 -11.89 -30.56 -38.87
CA PRO A 16 -13.02 -31.43 -38.59
C PRO A 16 -14.32 -30.73 -39.00
N LYS A 17 -15.28 -31.48 -39.53
CA LYS A 17 -16.61 -30.95 -39.89
C LYS A 17 -17.55 -31.05 -38.68
N GLY A 18 -17.99 -29.90 -38.16
CA GLY A 18 -18.96 -29.82 -37.06
C GLY A 18 -18.98 -28.41 -36.45
N ASN A 19 -20.06 -28.05 -35.75
CA ASN A 19 -20.15 -26.73 -35.11
C ASN A 19 -19.09 -26.56 -34.00
N ASP A 20 -18.71 -27.67 -33.36
CA ASP A 20 -17.75 -27.69 -32.24
C ASP A 20 -16.30 -27.56 -32.69
N SER A 21 -15.98 -27.87 -33.95
CA SER A 21 -14.61 -27.80 -34.47
C SER A 21 -14.10 -26.36 -34.55
N LEU A 22 -14.99 -25.38 -34.76
CA LEU A 22 -14.65 -23.95 -34.74
C LEU A 22 -14.28 -23.46 -33.34
N ALA A 23 -14.92 -24.00 -32.30
CA ALA A 23 -14.61 -23.66 -30.91
C ALA A 23 -13.23 -24.22 -30.52
N TYR A 24 -12.98 -25.49 -30.84
CA TYR A 24 -11.68 -26.12 -30.60
C TYR A 24 -10.55 -25.44 -31.39
N GLN A 25 -10.78 -25.09 -32.66
CA GLN A 25 -9.78 -24.39 -33.48
C GLN A 25 -9.41 -23.01 -32.90
N LYS A 26 -10.38 -22.28 -32.31
CA LYS A 26 -10.10 -21.01 -31.63
C LYS A 26 -9.24 -21.20 -30.38
N VAL A 27 -9.53 -22.22 -29.57
CA VAL A 27 -8.76 -22.54 -28.36
C VAL A 27 -7.34 -22.94 -28.73
N PHE A 28 -7.17 -23.84 -29.70
CA PHE A 28 -5.85 -24.26 -30.17
C PHE A 28 -5.05 -23.09 -30.78
N ASN A 29 -5.68 -22.22 -31.56
CA ASN A 29 -5.02 -21.03 -32.10
C ASN A 29 -4.64 -20.01 -31.00
N ALA A 30 -5.43 -19.91 -29.93
CA ALA A 30 -5.10 -19.06 -28.78
C ALA A 30 -3.93 -19.64 -27.97
N LEU A 31 -3.87 -20.97 -27.83
CA LEU A 31 -2.79 -21.69 -27.14
C LEU A 31 -1.50 -21.75 -27.96
N ARG A 32 -1.60 -21.71 -29.29
CA ARG A 32 -0.47 -21.71 -30.23
C ARG A 32 0.19 -20.33 -30.39
N LYS A 33 -0.31 -19.29 -29.71
CA LYS A 33 0.42 -18.01 -29.62
C LYS A 33 1.75 -18.27 -28.92
N ASP A 34 2.83 -18.00 -29.64
CA ASP A 34 4.19 -18.08 -29.11
C ASP A 34 4.28 -17.35 -27.75
N PRO A 35 5.05 -17.91 -26.79
CA PRO A 35 5.33 -17.20 -25.55
C PRO A 35 5.96 -15.85 -25.92
N TYR A 36 5.43 -14.77 -25.34
CA TYR A 36 5.95 -13.42 -25.55
C TYR A 36 7.48 -13.46 -25.52
N ILE A 37 8.11 -13.05 -26.62
CA ILE A 37 9.57 -12.94 -26.70
C ILE A 37 9.95 -11.79 -25.77
N LEU A 38 10.17 -12.12 -24.51
CA LEU A 38 10.59 -11.18 -23.51
C LEU A 38 12.05 -10.81 -23.83
N PRO A 39 12.38 -9.52 -23.86
CA PRO A 39 13.77 -9.12 -24.04
C PRO A 39 14.62 -9.71 -22.90
N VAL A 40 15.86 -10.08 -23.19
CA VAL A 40 16.76 -10.78 -22.26
C VAL A 40 16.85 -10.06 -20.91
N ASP A 41 16.81 -8.72 -20.91
CA ASP A 41 16.86 -7.90 -19.70
C ASP A 41 15.48 -7.61 -19.08
N PHE A 42 14.44 -8.38 -19.40
CA PHE A 42 13.11 -8.18 -18.80
C PHE A 42 13.12 -8.46 -17.30
N ALA A 43 13.72 -9.59 -16.90
CA ALA A 43 13.84 -9.96 -15.50
C ALA A 43 14.63 -8.90 -14.71
N ASP A 44 15.75 -8.42 -15.27
CA ASP A 44 16.57 -7.38 -14.66
C ASP A 44 15.84 -6.03 -14.55
N ARG A 45 15.05 -5.66 -15.55
CA ARG A 45 14.23 -4.43 -15.50
C ARG A 45 13.11 -4.51 -14.46
N VAL A 46 12.50 -5.68 -14.28
CA VAL A 46 11.50 -5.90 -13.23
C VAL A 46 12.15 -5.87 -11.86
N LEU A 47 13.30 -6.53 -11.69
CA LEU A 47 14.10 -6.49 -10.46
C LEU A 47 14.54 -5.06 -10.10
N PHE A 48 15.01 -4.29 -11.07
CA PHE A 48 15.42 -2.91 -10.86
C PHE A 48 14.24 -2.01 -10.44
N LYS A 49 13.06 -2.19 -11.04
CA LYS A 49 11.86 -1.48 -10.63
C LYS A 49 11.36 -1.89 -9.23
N LEU A 50 11.51 -3.16 -8.85
CA LEU A 50 11.17 -3.65 -7.51
C LEU A 50 12.17 -3.19 -6.44
N GLN A 51 13.46 -3.07 -6.79
CA GLN A 51 14.51 -2.60 -5.88
C GLN A 51 14.53 -1.09 -5.67
N GLN A 52 13.91 -0.31 -6.57
CA GLN A 52 13.64 1.10 -6.31
C GLN A 52 12.60 1.19 -5.18
N LYS A 53 13.09 1.19 -3.94
CA LYS A 53 12.30 1.51 -2.75
C LYS A 53 11.44 2.72 -3.08
N PRO A 54 10.12 2.66 -2.81
CA PRO A 54 9.25 3.73 -3.23
C PRO A 54 9.73 5.02 -2.56
N ALA A 55 9.86 6.09 -3.36
CA ALA A 55 10.22 7.44 -2.89
C ALA A 55 9.27 7.97 -1.79
N PHE A 56 8.22 7.22 -1.48
CA PHE A 56 7.31 7.36 -0.36
C PHE A 56 8.02 7.52 0.99
N LEU A 57 9.09 6.75 1.25
CA LEU A 57 9.82 6.84 2.53
C LEU A 57 10.40 8.24 2.77
N CYS A 58 10.90 8.92 1.73
CA CYS A 58 11.41 10.29 1.89
C CYS A 58 10.30 11.31 2.16
N LYS A 59 9.12 11.16 1.53
CA LYS A 59 7.99 12.07 1.70
C LYS A 59 7.38 11.93 3.10
N GLU A 60 7.25 10.71 3.60
CA GLU A 60 6.75 10.43 4.96
C GLU A 60 7.72 10.96 6.02
N TYR A 61 9.02 10.73 5.85
CA TYR A 61 10.03 11.26 6.78
C TYR A 61 10.05 12.79 6.79
N PHE A 62 9.93 13.42 5.62
CA PHE A 62 9.85 14.87 5.51
C PHE A 62 8.61 15.42 6.22
N TRP A 63 7.45 14.78 6.04
CA TRP A 63 6.21 15.18 6.71
C TRP A 63 6.32 15.03 8.23
N MET A 64 6.89 13.92 8.70
CA MET A 64 7.10 13.67 10.12
C MET A 64 8.03 14.73 10.74
N VAL A 65 9.19 14.99 10.11
CA VAL A 65 10.14 16.01 10.58
C VAL A 65 9.51 17.40 10.56
N SER A 66 8.76 17.74 9.51
CA SER A 66 8.03 19.01 9.44
C SER A 66 7.03 19.17 10.58
N GLY A 67 6.32 18.10 10.95
CA GLY A 67 5.38 18.10 12.08
C GLY A 67 6.06 18.37 13.42
N TRP A 68 7.20 17.72 13.67
CA TRP A 68 8.00 17.95 14.89
C TRP A 68 8.53 19.37 15.00
N VAL A 69 9.03 19.91 13.89
CA VAL A 69 9.53 21.30 13.84
C VAL A 69 8.39 22.28 14.10
N LEU A 70 7.23 22.08 13.48
CA LEU A 70 6.06 22.95 13.68
C LEU A 70 5.56 22.91 15.12
N LEU A 71 5.57 21.73 15.76
CA LEU A 71 5.19 21.55 17.17
C LEU A 71 6.15 22.33 18.08
N LEU A 72 7.46 22.19 17.89
CA LEU A 72 8.46 22.91 18.69
C LEU A 72 8.33 24.43 18.54
N VAL A 73 8.15 24.91 17.30
CA VAL A 73 7.94 26.34 17.04
C VAL A 73 6.65 26.83 17.70
N GLY A 74 5.55 26.09 17.56
CA GLY A 74 4.29 26.40 18.20
C GLY A 74 4.39 26.45 19.73
N ALA A 75 5.14 25.53 20.33
CA ALA A 75 5.39 25.50 21.76
C ALA A 75 6.17 26.74 22.23
N VAL A 76 7.27 27.08 21.55
CA VAL A 76 8.08 28.27 21.86
C VAL A 76 7.26 29.55 21.71
N VAL A 77 6.50 29.69 20.63
CA VAL A 77 5.63 30.85 20.39
C VAL A 77 4.54 30.95 21.46
N SER A 78 3.91 29.83 21.83
CA SER A 78 2.87 29.80 22.87
C SER A 78 3.42 30.18 24.24
N ILE A 79 4.60 29.68 24.61
CA ILE A 79 5.28 30.08 25.86
C ILE A 79 5.55 31.59 25.86
N ARG A 80 6.01 32.12 24.72
CA ARG A 80 6.35 33.54 24.58
C ARG A 80 5.14 34.48 24.61
N TRP A 81 4.01 34.06 24.06
CA TRP A 81 2.77 34.84 24.01
C TRP A 81 1.98 34.76 25.31
N ILE A 82 1.89 33.58 25.92
CA ILE A 82 1.08 33.35 27.12
C ILE A 82 1.78 33.88 28.38
N SER A 83 3.06 34.28 28.31
CA SER A 83 3.86 34.68 29.48
C SER A 83 3.78 33.61 30.58
N PHE A 84 3.81 32.34 30.18
CA PHE A 84 3.65 31.20 31.08
C PHE A 84 4.87 31.14 32.00
N LYS A 85 4.73 31.61 33.25
CA LYS A 85 5.76 31.44 34.27
C LYS A 85 5.87 29.95 34.56
N PHE A 86 6.89 29.30 34.02
CA PHE A 86 7.24 27.90 34.27
C PHE A 86 7.62 27.74 35.75
N THR A 87 6.62 27.75 36.61
CA THR A 87 6.76 27.67 38.06
C THR A 87 6.45 26.24 38.44
N TRP A 88 7.21 25.61 39.33
CA TRP A 88 6.96 24.20 39.73
C TRP A 88 5.50 23.92 40.16
N GLY A 89 4.74 24.94 40.57
CA GLY A 89 3.30 24.86 40.87
C GLY A 89 2.37 24.61 39.67
N THR A 90 2.79 24.78 38.41
CA THR A 90 1.95 24.38 37.26
C THR A 90 1.79 22.86 37.16
N PHE A 91 2.77 22.08 37.63
CA PHE A 91 2.61 20.64 37.80
C PHE A 91 1.61 20.29 38.92
N GLN A 92 1.51 21.11 39.98
CA GLN A 92 0.45 20.94 40.99
C GLN A 92 -0.94 21.24 40.40
N PHE A 93 -1.06 22.17 39.45
CA PHE A 93 -2.32 22.40 38.72
C PHE A 93 -2.76 21.16 37.91
N PHE A 94 -1.83 20.45 37.27
CA PHE A 94 -2.13 19.17 36.61
C PHE A 94 -2.55 18.08 37.60
N SER A 95 -2.01 18.07 38.82
CA SER A 95 -2.39 17.11 39.87
C SER A 95 -3.81 17.32 40.42
N GLY A 96 -4.35 18.55 40.29
CA GLY A 96 -5.71 18.88 40.73
C GLY A 96 -6.82 18.50 39.74
N TYR A 97 -6.46 18.14 38.50
CA TYR A 97 -7.42 17.81 37.44
C TYR A 97 -7.13 16.43 36.84
N PRO A 98 -7.49 15.34 37.54
CA PRO A 98 -7.33 13.97 37.03
C PRO A 98 -8.04 13.74 35.68
N GLY A 99 -9.08 14.54 35.39
CA GLY A 99 -9.77 14.52 34.10
C GLY A 99 -8.89 14.94 32.91
N LEU A 100 -7.92 15.83 33.09
CA LEU A 100 -6.98 16.19 32.01
C LEU A 100 -6.03 15.04 31.67
N VAL A 101 -5.57 14.31 32.69
CA VAL A 101 -4.71 13.13 32.51
C VAL A 101 -5.50 12.03 31.80
N GLY A 102 -6.74 11.77 32.22
CA GLY A 102 -7.62 10.83 31.53
C GLY A 102 -7.89 11.22 30.08
N LEU A 103 -8.15 12.51 29.82
CA LEU A 103 -8.37 13.04 28.47
C LEU A 103 -7.12 12.86 27.60
N ALA A 104 -5.92 13.11 28.13
CA ALA A 104 -4.68 12.87 27.41
C ALA A 104 -4.51 11.38 27.02
N PHE A 105 -4.79 10.45 27.93
CA PHE A 105 -4.76 9.02 27.63
C PHE A 105 -5.76 8.61 26.56
N VAL A 106 -6.99 9.14 26.61
CA VAL A 106 -8.01 8.90 25.59
C VAL A 106 -7.56 9.43 24.23
N LEU A 107 -6.98 10.63 24.19
CA LEU A 107 -6.49 11.25 22.96
C LEU A 107 -5.33 10.43 22.35
N ILE A 108 -4.39 9.98 23.19
CA ILE A 108 -3.30 9.08 22.77
C ILE A 108 -3.86 7.77 22.23
N ALA A 109 -4.87 7.17 22.88
CA ALA A 109 -5.50 5.95 22.42
C ALA A 109 -6.22 6.13 21.08
N ILE A 110 -6.91 7.26 20.87
CA ILE A 110 -7.56 7.61 19.60
C ILE A 110 -6.51 7.77 18.49
N VAL A 111 -5.41 8.46 18.77
CA VAL A 111 -4.32 8.63 17.79
C VAL A 111 -3.70 7.28 17.43
N GLN A 112 -3.38 6.43 18.41
CA GLN A 112 -2.90 5.07 18.14
C GLN A 112 -3.90 4.23 17.35
N TRP A 113 -5.20 4.39 17.62
CA TRP A 113 -6.25 3.68 16.91
C TRP A 113 -6.38 4.15 15.46
N LEU A 114 -6.32 5.47 15.23
CA LEU A 114 -6.28 6.07 13.89
C LEU A 114 -5.07 5.60 13.11
N ASP A 115 -3.89 5.60 13.73
CA ASP A 115 -2.64 5.14 13.10
C ASP A 115 -2.76 3.67 12.65
N LYS A 116 -3.21 2.79 13.56
CA LYS A 116 -3.49 1.37 13.22
C LYS A 116 -4.54 1.21 12.12
N ARG A 117 -5.59 2.04 12.12
CA ARG A 117 -6.69 1.96 11.14
C ARG A 117 -6.25 2.46 9.76
N LEU A 118 -5.45 3.52 9.70
CA LEU A 118 -4.93 4.10 8.46
C LEU A 118 -3.85 3.20 7.84
N LEU A 119 -2.94 2.64 8.65
CA LEU A 119 -1.94 1.67 8.18
C LEU A 119 -2.58 0.38 7.67
N LYS A 120 -3.66 -0.10 8.32
CA LYS A 120 -4.40 -1.29 7.85
C LYS A 120 -5.14 -1.05 6.54
N SER A 121 -5.50 0.19 6.22
CA SER A 121 -6.16 0.53 4.96
C SER A 121 -5.21 0.47 3.76
N ASN A 122 -3.92 0.75 3.94
CA ASN A 122 -2.93 0.66 2.86
C ASN A 122 -2.47 -0.77 2.58
N ASN A 123 -2.50 -1.66 3.57
CA ASN A 123 -2.09 -3.08 3.40
C ASN A 123 -3.15 -3.97 2.74
N ILE A 124 -4.32 -3.45 2.39
CA ILE A 124 -5.38 -4.19 1.64
C ILE A 124 -5.36 -3.79 0.15
N ALA A 125 -4.48 -2.85 -0.24
CA ALA A 125 -4.34 -2.39 -1.61
C ALA A 125 -3.09 -2.94 -2.33
N GLU A 126 -2.37 -3.89 -1.72
CA GLU A 126 -1.32 -4.70 -2.38
C GLU A 126 -1.81 -6.12 -2.68
#